data_AF-A0A9E6DQP9-F1
#
_entry.id   AF-A0A9E6DQP9-F1
#
_cell.length_a   1.000
_cell.length_b   1.000
_cell.length_c   1.000
_cell.angle_alpha   90.00
_cell.angle_beta   90.00
_cell.angle_gamma   90.00
#
_symmetry.space_group_name_H-M   'P 1'
#
loop_
_entity.id
_entity.type
_entity.pdbx_description
1 polymer ?
#
loop_
_entity_poly.entity_id
_entity_poly.type
_entity_poly.pdbx_seq_one_letter_code
_entity_poly.pdbx_strand_id
1 'polypeptide(L)'
;MENMLTENVMNISWLPTITGFILAFILGSLWFSPKMFGTKWAEGSNVTLKDSDKMPMAAMVTQAIGTFLLAWFIGITASIEYLLTAIIALLAIIL
;
A
#
# COMPACT_ATOMS: atom_id res chain seq x y z
N MET A 1 21.89 19.26 3.75
CA MET A 1 21.15 18.08 3.22
C MET A 1 20.17 17.56 4.25
N GLU A 2 20.60 17.16 5.44
CA GLU A 2 19.72 16.62 6.51
C GLU A 2 18.46 17.47 6.77
N ASN A 3 18.61 18.79 6.87
CA ASN A 3 17.48 19.72 7.07
C ASN A 3 16.42 19.66 5.95
N MET A 4 16.82 19.40 4.70
CA MET A 4 15.88 19.27 3.57
C MET A 4 15.16 17.92 3.60
N LEU A 5 15.82 16.87 4.09
CA LEU A 5 15.21 15.54 4.21
C LEU A 5 14.13 15.57 5.30
N THR A 6 14.44 16.18 6.46
CA THR A 6 13.46 16.34 7.54
C THR A 6 12.27 17.20 7.14
N GLU A 7 12.50 18.28 6.37
CA GLU A 7 11.44 19.14 5.87
C GLU A 7 10.49 18.38 4.94
N ASN A 8 11.00 17.63 3.96
CA ASN A 8 10.18 16.89 3.01
C ASN A 8 9.44 15.69 3.63
N VAL A 9 9.94 15.11 4.72
CA VAL A 9 9.26 14.03 5.45
C VAL A 9 8.12 14.59 6.30
N MET A 10 8.29 15.80 6.85
CA MET A 10 7.35 16.41 7.79
C MET A 10 6.34 17.35 7.12
N ASN A 11 6.67 17.91 5.95
CA ASN A 11 5.88 18.93 5.23
C ASN A 11 5.11 18.35 4.03
N ILE A 12 4.58 17.14 4.19
CA ILE A 12 3.70 16.53 3.18
C ILE A 12 2.24 16.90 3.41
N SER A 13 1.46 16.86 2.32
CA SER A 13 0.01 16.98 2.38
C SER A 13 -0.63 15.72 2.98
N TRP A 14 -0.85 15.73 4.30
CA TRP A 14 -1.40 14.60 5.05
C TRP A 14 -2.79 14.15 4.58
N LEU A 15 -3.62 15.07 4.10
CA LEU A 15 -4.97 14.75 3.64
C LEU A 15 -4.92 13.79 2.42
N PRO A 16 -4.27 14.14 1.29
CA PRO A 16 -4.03 13.20 0.18
C PRO A 16 -3.36 11.89 0.60
N THR A 17 -2.36 11.92 1.50
CA THR A 17 -1.65 10.72 1.95
C THR A 17 -2.58 9.75 2.68
N ILE A 18 -3.37 10.24 3.63
CA ILE A 18 -4.32 9.41 4.39
C ILE A 18 -5.44 8.93 3.47
N THR A 19 -5.96 9.78 2.58
CA THR A 19 -6.98 9.37 1.59
C THR A 19 -6.45 8.28 0.67
N GLY A 20 -5.22 8.43 0.16
CA GLY A 20 -4.56 7.42 -0.67
C GLY A 20 -4.37 6.09 0.06
N PHE A 21 -3.94 6.15 1.32
CA PHE A 21 -3.83 4.97 2.18
C PHE A 21 -5.16 4.23 2.33
N ILE A 22 -6.24 4.93 2.69
CA ILE A 22 -7.56 4.32 2.93
C ILE A 22 -8.09 3.70 1.62
N LEU A 23 -8.02 4.44 0.51
CA LEU A 23 -8.50 3.96 -0.78
C LEU A 23 -7.70 2.75 -1.26
N ALA A 24 -6.37 2.78 -1.16
CA ALA A 24 -5.51 1.68 -1.55
C ALA A 24 -5.76 0.43 -0.69
N PHE A 25 -5.93 0.61 0.62
CA PHE A 25 -6.21 -0.51 1.54
C PHE A 25 -7.56 -1.17 1.22
N ILE A 26 -8.60 -0.38 0.99
CA ILE A 26 -9.93 -0.88 0.61
C ILE A 26 -9.85 -1.57 -0.75
N LEU A 27 -9.26 -0.94 -1.77
CA LEU A 27 -9.12 -1.51 -3.11
C LEU A 27 -8.34 -2.82 -3.10
N GLY A 28 -7.23 -2.89 -2.35
CA GLY A 28 -6.47 -4.12 -2.16
C GLY A 28 -7.32 -5.22 -1.51
N SER A 29 -8.06 -4.88 -0.45
CA SER A 29 -8.95 -5.85 0.21
C SER A 29 -10.06 -6.36 -0.72
N LEU A 30 -10.62 -5.49 -1.56
CA LEU A 30 -11.63 -5.85 -2.54
C LEU A 30 -11.04 -6.74 -3.64
N TRP A 31 -9.84 -6.42 -4.14
CA TRP A 31 -9.16 -7.19 -5.19
C TRP A 31 -8.94 -8.66 -4.80
N PHE A 32 -8.48 -8.90 -3.57
CA PHE A 32 -8.24 -10.23 -3.03
C PHE A 32 -9.48 -10.87 -2.37
N SER A 33 -10.64 -10.22 -2.44
CA SER A 33 -11.88 -10.78 -1.90
C SER A 33 -12.44 -11.90 -2.80
N PRO A 34 -13.21 -12.87 -2.23
CA PRO A 34 -13.90 -13.89 -3.02
C PRO A 34 -14.88 -13.34 -4.07
N LYS A 35 -15.37 -12.09 -3.87
CA LYS A 35 -16.31 -11.43 -4.78
C LYS A 35 -15.64 -10.90 -6.06
N MET A 36 -14.32 -10.71 -6.04
CA MET A 36 -13.54 -10.19 -7.16
C MET A 36 -12.57 -11.26 -7.67
N PHE A 37 -11.26 -11.10 -7.45
CA PHE A 37 -10.22 -11.97 -8.01
C PHE A 37 -9.62 -12.94 -6.99
N GLY A 38 -10.08 -12.92 -5.73
CA GLY A 38 -9.53 -13.73 -4.65
C GLY A 38 -9.51 -15.22 -4.96
N THR A 39 -10.58 -15.78 -5.54
CA THR A 39 -10.68 -17.22 -5.86
C THR A 39 -9.64 -17.64 -6.89
N LYS A 40 -9.47 -16.86 -7.97
CA LYS A 40 -8.49 -17.15 -9.02
C LYS A 40 -7.05 -16.93 -8.56
N TRP A 41 -6.81 -15.90 -7.76
CA TRP A 41 -5.52 -15.67 -7.12
C TRP A 41 -5.15 -16.84 -6.20
N ALA A 42 -6.11 -17.34 -5.41
CA ALA A 42 -5.91 -18.44 -4.48
C ALA A 42 -5.62 -19.77 -5.21
N GLU A 43 -6.37 -20.07 -6.27
CA GLU A 43 -6.10 -21.19 -7.18
C GLU A 43 -4.67 -21.11 -7.76
N GLY A 44 -4.30 -19.94 -8.29
CA GLY A 44 -2.97 -19.74 -8.90
C GLY A 44 -1.80 -19.71 -7.90
N SER A 45 -2.06 -19.31 -6.66
CA SER A 45 -1.06 -19.25 -5.58
C SER A 45 -1.00 -20.53 -4.75
N ASN A 46 -1.84 -21.53 -5.08
CA ASN A 46 -1.98 -22.78 -4.32
C ASN A 46 -2.28 -22.55 -2.83
N VAL A 47 -3.07 -21.50 -2.53
CA VAL A 47 -3.48 -21.13 -1.18
C VAL A 47 -4.96 -21.44 -1.01
N THR A 48 -5.35 -22.01 0.12
CA THR A 48 -6.76 -22.20 0.44
C THR A 48 -7.33 -20.92 1.03
N LEU A 49 -8.38 -20.36 0.40
CA LEU A 49 -9.25 -19.39 1.05
C LEU A 49 -10.08 -20.13 2.10
N LYS A 50 -9.47 -20.46 3.24
CA LYS A 50 -10.24 -20.97 4.37
C LYS A 50 -11.07 -19.83 4.94
N ASP A 51 -12.35 -20.08 5.14
CA ASP A 51 -13.15 -19.36 6.12
C ASP A 51 -12.58 -19.69 7.52
N SER A 52 -11.46 -19.06 7.85
CA SER A 52 -10.95 -19.09 9.22
C SER A 52 -11.87 -18.19 10.04
N ASP A 53 -12.59 -18.75 10.99
CA ASP A 53 -13.45 -18.03 11.96
C ASP A 53 -12.71 -16.89 12.69
N LYS A 54 -11.37 -16.89 12.65
CA LYS A 54 -10.52 -15.84 13.20
C LYS A 54 -9.89 -15.05 12.07
N MET A 55 -10.26 -13.77 12.01
CA MET A 55 -9.63 -12.76 11.18
C MET A 55 -8.12 -12.68 11.49
N PRO A 56 -7.23 -12.74 10.48
CA PRO A 56 -5.78 -12.75 10.69
C PRO A 56 -5.28 -11.35 11.06
N MET A 57 -5.46 -10.95 12.33
CA MET A 57 -5.15 -9.61 12.82
C MET A 57 -3.71 -9.16 12.55
N ALA A 58 -2.74 -10.06 12.75
CA ALA A 58 -1.33 -9.76 12.49
C ALA A 58 -1.08 -9.39 11.01
N ALA A 59 -1.69 -10.14 10.07
CA ALA A 59 -1.56 -9.86 8.65
C ALA A 59 -2.22 -8.53 8.27
N MET A 60 -3.39 -8.22 8.83
CA MET A 60 -4.09 -6.96 8.57
C MET A 60 -3.33 -5.75 9.08
N VAL A 61 -2.72 -5.85 10.27
CA VAL A 61 -1.88 -4.77 10.82
C VAL A 61 -0.65 -4.56 9.94
N THR A 62 0.06 -5.63 9.58
CA THR A 62 1.21 -5.55 8.67
C THR A 62 0.83 -4.94 7.33
N GLN A 63 -0.31 -5.35 6.75
CA GLN A 63 -0.83 -4.80 5.50
C GLN A 63 -1.15 -3.29 5.64
N ALA A 64 -1.79 -2.89 6.74
CA ALA A 64 -2.13 -1.50 6.98
C ALA A 64 -0.87 -0.63 7.11
N ILE A 65 0.12 -1.08 7.89
CA ILE A 65 1.41 -0.39 8.03
C ILE A 65 2.11 -0.29 6.67
N GLY A 66 2.21 -1.39 5.93
CA GLY A 66 2.85 -1.39 4.60
C GLY A 66 2.16 -0.44 3.62
N THR A 67 0.82 -0.45 3.58
CA THR A 67 0.05 0.44 2.70
C THR A 67 0.21 1.91 3.10
N PHE A 68 0.24 2.19 4.40
CA PHE A 68 0.47 3.55 4.91
C PHE A 68 1.87 4.05 4.57
N LEU A 69 2.91 3.23 4.80
CA LEU A 69 4.28 3.57 4.45
C LEU A 69 4.44 3.83 2.95
N LEU A 70 3.77 3.04 2.11
CA LEU A 70 3.75 3.28 0.67
C LEU A 70 3.06 4.59 0.32
N ALA A 71 1.88 4.87 0.88
CA ALA A 71 1.17 6.14 0.65
C ALA A 71 2.02 7.34 1.13
N TRP A 72 2.76 7.19 2.23
CA TRP A 72 3.69 8.18 2.73
C TRP A 72 4.88 8.39 1.79
N PHE A 73 5.49 7.31 1.30
CA PHE A 73 6.55 7.36 0.28
C PHE A 73 6.10 8.10 -0.99
N ILE A 74 4.86 7.84 -1.46
CA ILE A 74 4.26 8.59 -2.57
C ILE A 74 4.05 10.06 -2.20
N GLY A 75 3.58 10.35 -0.98
CA GLY A 75 3.43 11.73 -0.49
C GLY A 75 4.73 12.52 -0.49
N ILE A 76 5.83 11.91 -0.01
CA ILE A 76 7.17 12.50 -0.02
C ILE A 76 7.63 12.73 -1.46
N THR A 77 7.59 11.71 -2.31
CA THR A 77 8.07 11.83 -3.70
C THR A 77 7.26 12.82 -4.53
N ALA A 78 5.97 12.99 -4.22
CA ALA A 78 5.14 14.03 -4.81
C ALA A 78 5.54 15.46 -4.35
N SER A 79 5.96 15.64 -3.09
CA SER A 79 6.38 16.96 -2.58
C SER A 79 7.69 17.47 -3.17
N ILE A 80 8.51 16.56 -3.70
CA ILE A 80 9.78 16.86 -4.36
C ILE A 80 9.74 16.68 -5.88
N GLU A 81 8.55 16.55 -6.48
CA GLU A 81 8.34 16.36 -7.94
C GLU A 81 9.00 15.11 -8.56
N TYR A 82 9.34 14.10 -7.75
CA TYR A 82 9.96 12.83 -8.20
C TYR A 82 8.96 11.67 -8.32
N LEU A 83 7.71 11.96 -8.70
CA LEU A 83 6.66 10.92 -8.79
C LEU A 83 6.99 9.81 -9.79
N LEU A 84 7.66 10.14 -10.90
CA LEU A 84 8.10 9.15 -11.89
C LEU A 84 9.10 8.16 -11.28
N THR A 85 10.03 8.63 -10.45
CA THR A 85 10.99 7.78 -9.73
C THR A 85 10.25 6.81 -8.81
N ALA A 86 9.21 7.26 -8.13
CA ALA A 86 8.39 6.40 -7.29
C ALA A 86 7.70 5.29 -8.10
N ILE A 87 7.15 5.62 -9.28
CA ILE A 87 6.53 4.64 -10.18
C ILE A 87 7.55 3.62 -10.66
N ILE A 88 8.74 4.05 -11.11
CA ILE A 88 9.80 3.15 -11.57
C ILE A 88 10.26 2.23 -10.43
N ALA A 89 10.43 2.77 -9.22
CA ALA A 89 10.79 1.97 -8.04
C ALA A 89 9.75 0.89 -7.73
N LEU A 90 8.45 1.21 -7.85
CA LEU A 90 7.38 0.22 -7.65
C LEU A 90 7.36 -0.85 -8.73
N LEU A 91 7.53 -0.47 -9.99
CA LEU A 91 7.62 -1.43 -11.09
C LEU A 91 8.82 -2.36 -10.90
N ALA A 92 9.96 -1.84 -10.46
CA ALA A 92 11.16 -2.64 -10.20
C ALA A 92 11.00 -3.65 -9.04
N ILE A 93 10.05 -3.44 -8.13
CA ILE A 93 9.76 -4.37 -7.02
C ILE A 93 8.77 -5.46 -7.45
N ILE A 94 7.86 -5.13 -8.37
CA ILE A 94 6.77 -6.03 -8.81
C ILE A 94 7.21 -6.95 -9.96
N LEU A 95 8.11 -6.47 -10.83
CA LEU A 95 8.69 -7.23 -11.97
C LEU A 95 9.83 -8.15 -11.52
#